data_AF-A0A5H2Y252-F1
#
_entry.id   AF-A0A5H2Y252-F1
#
_cell.length_a   1.000
_cell.length_b   1.000
_cell.length_c   1.000
_cell.angle_alpha   90.00
_cell.angle_beta   90.00
_cell.angle_gamma   90.00
#
_symmetry.space_group_name_H-M   'P 1'
#
loop_
_entity.id
_entity.type
_entity.pdbx_description
1 polymer ?
#
loop_
_entity_poly.entity_id
_entity_poly.type
_entity_poly.pdbx_seq_one_letter_code
_entity_poly.pdbx_strand_id
1 'polypeptide(L)'
;MQFHSSKVLKSLFCVASFMFITGCDKPRDFKSISYKSAQERMQETNQVLIPLPDKTASSSVVLPFTDKYLEKRHEVYNLVEEQALNNCQLDELNYLKIQERYPERYIMWPASVNVLDNAVSMDLNHDDINNWLQVFKAKLEEAQKSNIYLSRLELSRLKRYVSEQPVGGELLDYLMMYKPRNGIGLYQLPNGKEWYQSKLNFYYTKPVSPNSLLTQVQQRLASKPISVKAALNSTELNYALEVIKAHCDTLKPGLNWVDDYINLPATVFDCQLNLAEVDKLIVLALMEVDLGVHYQGWSFKQAKVTLQSRLELTDEQAYKLIEGIALYPASILTFLPKL
;
A
#
# COMPACT_ATOMS: atom_id res chain seq x y z
N MET A 1 -26.89 49.06 51.56
CA MET A 1 -27.63 50.29 51.19
C MET A 1 -26.99 50.85 49.92
N GLN A 2 -27.82 51.30 48.99
CA GLN A 2 -27.57 51.44 47.55
C GLN A 2 -26.29 52.22 47.17
N PHE A 3 -25.59 51.76 46.13
CA PHE A 3 -24.76 52.62 45.29
C PHE A 3 -25.25 52.53 43.84
N HIS A 4 -25.52 53.68 43.25
CA HIS A 4 -25.86 53.84 41.85
C HIS A 4 -24.87 54.84 41.22
N SER A 5 -24.38 54.43 40.03
CA SER A 5 -23.99 55.26 38.89
C SER A 5 -22.76 56.18 39.01
N SER A 6 -21.73 55.89 38.19
CA SER A 6 -21.46 56.72 37.00
C SER A 6 -20.28 56.18 36.16
N LYS A 7 -20.65 55.75 34.95
CA LYS A 7 -19.92 55.57 33.69
C LYS A 7 -18.52 56.24 33.55
N VAL A 8 -17.59 55.59 32.85
CA VAL A 8 -17.13 55.91 31.46
C VAL A 8 -15.75 55.29 31.14
N LEU A 9 -15.71 54.57 30.00
CA LEU A 9 -14.58 54.22 29.08
C LEU A 9 -13.41 53.35 29.59
N LYS A 10 -13.35 52.10 29.11
CA LYS A 10 -12.58 51.61 27.92
C LYS A 10 -11.04 51.61 28.14
N SER A 11 -10.45 50.42 28.30
CA SER A 11 -9.93 49.65 27.16
C SER A 11 -9.31 48.34 27.63
N LEU A 12 -9.75 47.23 27.01
CA LEU A 12 -9.15 45.91 27.10
C LEU A 12 -7.76 45.92 26.42
N PHE A 13 -6.81 45.19 27.01
CA PHE A 13 -5.68 44.59 26.29
C PHE A 13 -5.59 43.12 26.71
N CYS A 14 -6.32 42.26 25.99
CA CYS A 14 -6.05 40.82 25.95
C CYS A 14 -5.34 40.55 24.62
N VAL A 15 -4.02 40.40 24.67
CA VAL A 15 -3.23 39.92 23.52
C VAL A 15 -3.39 38.40 23.48
N ALA A 16 -4.30 37.92 22.65
CA ALA A 16 -4.35 36.53 22.24
C ALA A 16 -3.42 36.35 21.04
N SER A 17 -2.27 35.74 21.27
CA SER A 17 -1.35 35.32 20.21
C SER A 17 -1.96 34.14 19.44
N PHE A 18 -2.69 34.44 18.36
CA PHE A 18 -2.97 33.48 17.31
C PHE A 18 -1.70 33.28 16.47
N MET A 19 -0.98 32.18 16.71
CA MET A 19 0.00 31.69 15.74
C MET A 19 -0.76 31.11 14.56
N PHE A 20 -0.94 31.92 13.51
CA PHE A 20 -1.26 31.41 12.18
C PHE A 20 0.00 30.74 11.63
N ILE A 21 0.01 29.41 11.63
CA ILE A 21 0.94 28.65 10.80
C ILE A 21 0.45 28.79 9.37
N THR A 22 0.86 29.84 8.68
CA THR A 22 0.73 29.93 7.23
C THR A 22 1.77 29.01 6.63
N GLY A 23 1.36 27.84 6.16
CA GLY A 23 2.15 27.09 5.20
C GLY A 23 2.37 27.98 3.98
N CYS A 24 3.63 28.23 3.61
CA CYS A 24 3.98 28.93 2.38
C CYS A 24 3.66 28.03 1.18
N ASP A 25 2.41 28.00 0.74
CA ASP A 25 2.09 27.60 -0.62
C ASP A 25 2.50 28.76 -1.54
N LYS A 26 3.70 28.68 -2.10
CA LYS A 26 4.04 29.48 -3.28
C LYS A 26 3.06 29.07 -4.39
N PRO A 27 2.31 29.98 -5.03
CA PRO A 27 1.52 29.63 -6.20
C PRO A 27 2.53 29.22 -7.29
N ARG A 28 2.61 27.93 -7.57
CA ARG A 28 3.38 27.46 -8.71
C ARG A 28 2.44 27.52 -9.90
N ASP A 29 2.77 28.34 -10.90
CA ASP A 29 2.12 28.40 -12.22
C ASP A 29 2.38 27.11 -13.02
N PHE A 30 2.15 25.95 -12.41
CA PHE A 30 2.19 24.70 -13.15
C PHE A 30 0.82 24.45 -13.74
N LYS A 31 0.80 24.27 -15.05
CA LYS A 31 -0.39 23.83 -15.78
C LYS A 31 -0.84 22.50 -15.19
N SER A 32 -2.10 22.42 -14.76
CA SER A 32 -2.72 21.18 -14.31
C SER A 32 -2.62 20.11 -15.40
N ILE A 33 -2.56 18.85 -14.98
CA ILE A 33 -2.48 17.70 -15.88
C ILE A 33 -3.74 16.84 -15.75
N SER A 34 -4.11 16.19 -16.86
CA SER A 34 -5.20 15.22 -16.86
C SER A 34 -4.84 13.96 -16.06
N TYR A 35 -5.85 13.20 -15.64
CA TYR A 35 -5.65 11.90 -14.98
C TYR A 35 -4.82 10.92 -15.82
N LYS A 36 -5.06 10.88 -17.13
CA LYS A 36 -4.29 10.04 -18.07
C LYS A 36 -2.82 10.47 -18.11
N SER A 37 -2.56 11.77 -18.21
CA SER A 37 -1.20 12.31 -18.20
C SER A 37 -0.49 12.04 -16.87
N ALA A 38 -1.22 12.05 -15.75
CA ALA A 38 -0.68 11.67 -14.45
C ALA A 38 -0.32 10.17 -14.41
N GLN A 39 -1.16 9.30 -14.97
CA GLN A 39 -0.87 7.86 -15.07
C GLN A 39 0.40 7.59 -15.88
N GLU A 40 0.54 8.21 -17.06
CA GLU A 40 1.72 8.09 -17.91
C GLU A 40 3.01 8.52 -17.16
N ARG A 41 2.97 9.65 -16.46
CA ARG A 41 4.10 10.13 -15.64
C ARG A 41 4.40 9.22 -14.45
N MET A 42 3.39 8.64 -13.83
CA MET A 42 3.57 7.66 -12.76
C MET A 42 4.23 6.38 -13.28
N GLN A 43 3.79 5.86 -14.43
CA GLN A 43 4.40 4.70 -15.09
C GLN A 43 5.88 4.93 -15.40
N GLU A 44 6.23 6.11 -15.93
CA GLU A 44 7.63 6.50 -16.17
C GLU A 44 8.43 6.60 -14.86
N THR A 45 7.85 7.19 -13.82
CA THR A 45 8.50 7.34 -12.51
C THR A 45 8.77 5.99 -11.84
N ASN A 46 7.88 5.02 -12.06
CA ASN A 46 7.89 3.70 -11.43
C ASN A 46 8.46 2.60 -12.35
N GLN A 47 9.11 2.95 -13.46
CA GLN A 47 9.57 1.97 -14.45
C GLN A 47 10.53 0.90 -13.89
N VAL A 48 11.22 1.14 -12.77
CA VAL A 48 12.04 0.12 -12.09
C VAL A 48 11.21 -0.78 -11.17
N LEU A 49 10.04 -0.31 -10.71
CA LEU A 49 9.10 -1.14 -9.94
C LEU A 49 8.31 -2.07 -10.85
N ILE A 50 7.83 -1.53 -11.97
CA ILE A 50 7.09 -2.27 -13.00
C ILE A 50 7.72 -1.93 -14.35
N PRO A 51 8.66 -2.76 -14.84
CA PRO A 51 9.29 -2.55 -16.15
C PRO A 51 8.25 -2.46 -17.25
N LEU A 52 8.33 -1.40 -18.06
CA LEU A 52 7.48 -1.22 -19.22
C LEU A 52 8.02 -2.05 -20.39
N PRO A 53 7.19 -2.86 -21.07
CA PRO A 53 7.61 -3.59 -22.27
C PRO A 53 8.22 -2.63 -23.30
N ASP A 54 9.31 -3.05 -23.92
CA ASP A 54 9.94 -2.37 -25.07
C ASP A 54 10.46 -0.93 -24.84
N LYS A 55 10.56 -0.47 -23.59
CA LYS A 55 11.27 0.77 -23.25
C LYS A 55 12.68 0.45 -22.77
N THR A 56 13.69 0.79 -23.58
CA THR A 56 15.08 0.84 -23.11
C THR A 56 15.21 1.88 -22.01
N ALA A 57 16.06 1.60 -21.02
CA ALA A 57 16.31 2.53 -19.92
C ALA A 57 16.69 3.92 -20.47
N SER A 58 15.82 4.91 -20.22
CA SER A 58 16.17 6.30 -20.47
C SER A 58 17.33 6.69 -19.54
N SER A 59 18.22 7.58 -19.98
CA SER A 59 19.27 8.19 -19.13
C SER A 59 18.72 9.01 -17.95
N SER A 60 17.40 9.02 -17.72
CA SER A 60 16.69 9.74 -16.68
C SER A 60 15.98 8.83 -15.66
N VAL A 61 16.26 7.51 -15.68
CA VAL A 61 15.70 6.56 -14.71
C VAL A 61 16.06 6.99 -13.28
N VAL A 62 15.05 7.03 -12.41
CA VAL A 62 15.23 7.34 -10.98
C VAL A 62 14.92 6.07 -10.20
N LEU A 63 15.86 5.63 -9.37
CA LEU A 63 15.65 4.45 -8.55
C LEU A 63 14.55 4.71 -7.51
N PRO A 64 13.68 3.70 -7.24
CA PRO A 64 12.49 3.89 -6.42
C PRO A 64 12.78 4.37 -5.00
N PHE A 65 11.87 5.18 -4.46
CA PHE A 65 11.87 5.66 -3.07
C PHE A 65 13.12 6.43 -2.62
N THR A 66 13.96 6.88 -3.55
CA THR A 66 14.91 7.97 -3.32
C THR A 66 14.18 9.30 -3.14
N ASP A 67 14.81 10.31 -2.54
CA ASP A 67 14.19 11.63 -2.37
C ASP A 67 13.71 12.22 -3.71
N LYS A 68 14.53 12.10 -4.76
CA LYS A 68 14.16 12.51 -6.13
C LYS A 68 12.95 11.75 -6.68
N TYR A 69 12.81 10.46 -6.37
CA TYR A 69 11.64 9.68 -6.77
C TYR A 69 10.39 10.17 -6.02
N LEU A 70 10.50 10.37 -4.70
CA LEU A 70 9.38 10.84 -3.86
C LEU A 70 8.92 12.24 -4.26
N GLU A 71 9.85 13.14 -4.58
CA GLU A 71 9.55 14.47 -5.10
C GLU A 71 8.77 14.43 -6.42
N LYS A 72 9.22 13.60 -7.39
CA LYS A 72 8.52 13.43 -8.67
C LYS A 72 7.10 12.90 -8.48
N ARG A 73 6.93 11.88 -7.64
CA ARG A 73 5.61 11.31 -7.34
C ARG A 73 4.68 12.34 -6.69
N HIS A 74 5.18 13.06 -5.70
CA HIS A 74 4.45 14.14 -5.03
C HIS A 74 4.04 15.26 -5.99
N GLU A 75 4.94 15.66 -6.88
CA GLU A 75 4.65 16.62 -7.93
C GLU A 75 3.51 16.13 -8.84
N VAL A 76 3.58 14.89 -9.34
CA VAL A 76 2.53 14.34 -10.21
C VAL A 76 1.15 14.41 -9.54
N TYR A 77 1.04 14.01 -8.26
CA TYR A 77 -0.25 14.05 -7.55
C TYR A 77 -0.77 15.47 -7.31
N ASN A 78 0.10 16.44 -7.10
CA ASN A 78 -0.30 17.84 -6.90
C ASN A 78 -0.66 18.56 -8.20
N LEU A 79 -0.22 18.06 -9.35
CA LEU A 79 -0.53 18.65 -10.65
C LEU A 79 -1.86 18.16 -11.22
N VAL A 80 -2.46 17.08 -10.70
CA VAL A 80 -3.72 16.54 -11.24
C VAL A 80 -4.85 17.55 -11.08
N GLU A 81 -5.60 17.78 -12.16
CA GLU A 81 -6.79 18.65 -12.15
C GLU A 81 -7.96 17.99 -11.42
N GLU A 82 -8.04 18.18 -10.09
CA GLU A 82 -9.04 17.53 -9.24
C GLU A 82 -10.49 17.79 -9.66
N GLN A 83 -10.79 18.99 -10.19
CA GLN A 83 -12.14 19.37 -10.63
C GLN A 83 -12.62 18.61 -11.87
N ALA A 84 -11.70 18.00 -12.63
CA ALA A 84 -12.01 17.20 -13.81
C ALA A 84 -12.14 15.70 -13.49
N LEU A 85 -11.92 15.28 -12.24
CA LEU A 85 -11.94 13.88 -11.83
C LEU A 85 -13.36 13.41 -11.51
N ASN A 86 -13.65 12.14 -11.82
CA ASN A 86 -14.79 11.47 -11.21
C ASN A 86 -14.49 11.06 -9.75
N ASN A 87 -15.52 10.67 -9.00
CA ASN A 87 -15.38 10.33 -7.58
C ASN A 87 -14.33 9.23 -7.33
N CYS A 88 -14.32 8.15 -8.14
CA CYS A 88 -13.37 7.06 -7.94
C CYS A 88 -11.91 7.48 -8.20
N GLN A 89 -11.69 8.35 -9.18
CA GLN A 89 -10.37 8.93 -9.48
C GLN A 89 -9.91 9.87 -8.36
N LEU A 90 -10.82 10.70 -7.85
CA LEU A 90 -10.56 11.61 -6.74
C LEU A 90 -10.23 10.82 -5.46
N ASP A 91 -10.98 9.76 -5.17
CA ASP A 91 -10.75 8.87 -4.04
C ASP A 91 -9.38 8.18 -4.13
N GLU A 92 -8.98 7.70 -5.30
CA GLU A 92 -7.64 7.12 -5.52
C GLU A 92 -6.53 8.17 -5.36
N LEU A 93 -6.69 9.36 -5.93
CA LEU A 93 -5.71 10.44 -5.78
C LEU A 93 -5.52 10.83 -4.31
N ASN A 94 -6.62 10.99 -3.57
CA ASN A 94 -6.60 11.29 -2.14
C ASN A 94 -5.93 10.18 -1.33
N TYR A 95 -6.27 8.92 -1.63
CA TYR A 95 -5.62 7.76 -1.02
C TYR A 95 -4.11 7.79 -1.24
N LEU A 96 -3.65 8.01 -2.48
CA LEU A 96 -2.24 8.03 -2.82
C LEU A 96 -1.47 9.20 -2.16
N LYS A 97 -2.08 10.40 -2.09
CA LYS A 97 -1.54 11.54 -1.33
C LYS A 97 -1.40 11.22 0.16
N ILE A 98 -2.35 10.48 0.74
CA ILE A 98 -2.25 10.01 2.13
C ILE A 98 -1.10 9.00 2.27
N GLN A 99 -0.94 8.07 1.32
CA GLN A 99 0.12 7.05 1.37
C GLN A 99 1.53 7.64 1.46
N GLU A 100 1.78 8.82 0.88
CA GLU A 100 3.09 9.51 0.96
C GLU A 100 3.55 9.82 2.39
N ARG A 101 2.63 9.84 3.36
CA ARG A 101 2.92 10.24 4.76
C ARG A 101 3.31 9.07 5.66
N TYR A 102 3.13 7.83 5.21
CA TYR A 102 3.34 6.64 6.04
C TYR A 102 4.79 6.15 6.04
N PRO A 103 5.13 5.21 6.96
CA PRO A 103 6.49 4.69 7.09
C PRO A 103 7.07 4.00 5.86
N GLU A 104 6.38 3.91 4.72
CA GLU A 104 6.97 3.51 3.43
C GLU A 104 8.28 4.25 3.14
N ARG A 105 8.42 5.51 3.58
CA ARG A 105 9.69 6.26 3.44
C ARG A 105 10.86 5.70 4.26
N TYR A 106 10.59 4.94 5.32
CA TYR A 106 11.61 4.29 6.17
C TYR A 106 11.92 2.86 5.72
N ILE A 107 11.00 2.22 4.99
CA ILE A 107 11.18 0.91 4.36
C ILE A 107 11.10 1.13 2.84
N MET A 108 12.11 1.80 2.30
CA MET A 108 12.10 2.29 0.91
C MET A 108 12.07 1.20 -0.17
N TRP A 109 12.42 -0.05 0.15
CA TRP A 109 12.27 -1.17 -0.79
C TRP A 109 10.99 -1.97 -0.47
N PRO A 110 9.92 -1.85 -1.27
CA PRO A 110 8.74 -2.68 -1.10
C PRO A 110 9.07 -4.14 -1.42
N ALA A 111 8.91 -5.02 -0.43
CA ALA A 111 9.25 -6.43 -0.59
C ALA A 111 8.35 -7.18 -1.60
N SER A 112 7.28 -6.55 -2.10
CA SER A 112 6.45 -7.09 -3.18
C SER A 112 7.16 -7.16 -4.53
N VAL A 113 8.24 -6.38 -4.74
CA VAL A 113 8.92 -6.25 -6.03
C VAL A 113 10.43 -6.50 -5.90
N ASN A 114 10.99 -7.23 -6.88
CA ASN A 114 12.43 -7.40 -7.01
C ASN A 114 13.05 -6.20 -7.76
N VAL A 115 13.22 -5.08 -7.07
CA VAL A 115 13.79 -3.85 -7.65
C VAL A 115 15.18 -4.08 -8.25
N LEU A 116 15.97 -4.94 -7.61
CA LEU A 116 17.34 -5.21 -8.04
C LEU A 116 17.38 -5.97 -9.36
N ASP A 117 16.58 -7.03 -9.49
CA ASP A 117 16.47 -7.79 -10.73
C ASP A 117 15.93 -6.93 -11.88
N ASN A 118 14.93 -6.09 -11.61
CA ASN A 118 14.41 -5.13 -12.58
C ASN A 118 15.49 -4.13 -13.01
N ALA A 119 16.23 -3.54 -12.06
CA ALA A 119 17.28 -2.57 -12.34
C ALA A 119 18.43 -3.16 -13.18
N VAL A 120 18.85 -4.40 -12.86
CA VAL A 120 19.87 -5.13 -13.63
C VAL A 120 19.35 -5.49 -15.02
N SER A 121 18.11 -5.98 -15.13
CA SER A 121 17.49 -6.31 -16.42
C SER A 121 17.30 -5.09 -17.32
N MET A 122 17.21 -3.89 -16.74
CA MET A 122 17.16 -2.61 -17.44
C MET A 122 18.55 -2.06 -17.81
N ASP A 123 19.64 -2.78 -17.52
CA ASP A 123 21.03 -2.36 -17.76
C ASP A 123 21.37 -1.01 -17.08
N LEU A 124 20.83 -0.79 -15.88
CA LEU A 124 21.18 0.39 -15.09
C LEU A 124 22.63 0.30 -14.60
N ASN A 125 23.28 1.46 -14.50
CA ASN A 125 24.67 1.54 -14.05
C ASN A 125 24.84 0.89 -12.67
N HIS A 126 25.84 0.00 -12.55
CA HIS A 126 26.10 -0.74 -11.30
C HIS A 126 26.46 0.17 -10.12
N ASP A 127 27.12 1.31 -10.35
CA ASP A 127 27.42 2.28 -9.29
C ASP A 127 26.14 2.95 -8.79
N ASP A 128 25.19 3.28 -9.68
CA ASP A 128 23.88 3.82 -9.28
C ASP A 128 23.08 2.80 -8.46
N ILE A 129 23.10 1.52 -8.86
CA ILE A 129 22.48 0.42 -8.11
C ILE A 129 23.14 0.28 -6.73
N ASN A 130 24.48 0.23 -6.67
CA ASN A 130 25.21 0.11 -5.42
C ASN A 130 24.95 1.30 -4.48
N ASN A 131 24.94 2.52 -5.01
CA ASN A 131 24.62 3.72 -4.24
C ASN A 131 23.20 3.64 -3.66
N TRP A 132 22.22 3.17 -4.42
CA TRP A 132 20.86 2.98 -3.94
C TRP A 132 20.76 1.91 -2.84
N LEU A 133 21.49 0.79 -2.97
CA LEU A 133 21.56 -0.24 -1.93
C LEU A 133 22.19 0.28 -0.63
N GLN A 134 23.19 1.16 -0.73
CA GLN A 134 23.78 1.83 0.45
C GLN A 134 22.80 2.80 1.10
N VAL A 135 22.06 3.58 0.31
CA VAL A 135 20.98 4.44 0.82
C VAL A 135 19.91 3.59 1.53
N PHE A 136 19.53 2.44 0.96
CA PHE A 136 18.58 1.53 1.59
C PHE A 136 19.07 0.98 2.93
N LYS A 137 20.31 0.52 2.99
CA LYS A 137 20.94 0.08 4.24
C LYS A 137 20.92 1.18 5.30
N ALA A 138 21.36 2.40 4.95
CA ALA A 138 21.33 3.54 5.85
C ALA A 138 19.90 3.89 6.34
N LYS A 139 18.90 3.79 5.46
CA LYS A 139 17.49 4.00 5.84
C LYS A 139 16.97 2.93 6.79
N LEU A 140 17.36 1.67 6.61
CA LEU A 140 17.04 0.59 7.56
C LEU A 140 17.69 0.84 8.94
N GLU A 141 18.94 1.28 8.99
CA GLU A 141 19.61 1.66 10.24
C GLU A 141 18.93 2.85 10.93
N GLU A 142 18.47 3.85 10.18
CA GLU A 142 17.68 4.97 10.69
C GLU A 142 16.31 4.51 11.23
N ALA A 143 15.63 3.63 10.48
CA ALA A 143 14.34 3.04 10.85
C ALA A 143 14.44 2.27 12.18
N GLN A 144 15.52 1.49 12.37
CA GLN A 144 15.76 0.75 13.61
C GLN A 144 15.90 1.69 14.83
N LYS A 145 16.52 2.86 14.69
CA LYS A 145 16.59 3.88 15.76
C LYS A 145 15.20 4.39 16.15
N SER A 146 14.25 4.34 15.22
CA SER A 146 12.84 4.72 15.42
C SER A 146 11.93 3.53 15.75
N ASN A 147 12.49 2.36 16.06
CA ASN A 147 11.77 1.10 16.29
C ASN A 147 10.89 0.64 15.11
N ILE A 148 11.25 1.01 13.89
CA ILE A 148 10.62 0.54 12.64
C ILE A 148 11.48 -0.61 12.11
N TYR A 149 10.88 -1.80 12.00
CA TYR A 149 11.61 -3.00 11.55
C TYR A 149 10.87 -3.71 10.45
N LEU A 150 11.59 -4.30 9.49
CA LEU A 150 11.06 -5.27 8.54
C LEU A 150 10.37 -6.44 9.24
N SER A 151 9.30 -6.99 8.66
CA SER A 151 8.74 -8.28 9.09
C SER A 151 9.64 -9.42 8.66
N ARG A 152 9.40 -10.61 9.22
CA ARG A 152 10.12 -11.82 8.78
C ARG A 152 9.88 -12.15 7.30
N LEU A 153 8.68 -11.87 6.79
CA LEU A 153 8.33 -12.08 5.38
C LEU A 153 9.11 -11.10 4.49
N GLU A 154 9.04 -9.81 4.79
CA GLU A 154 9.77 -8.76 4.05
C GLU A 154 11.28 -9.05 4.05
N LEU A 155 11.85 -9.36 5.23
CA LEU A 155 13.27 -9.67 5.36
C LEU A 155 13.68 -10.90 4.54
N SER A 156 12.88 -11.96 4.57
CA SER A 156 13.17 -13.18 3.81
C SER A 156 13.21 -12.93 2.31
N ARG A 157 12.27 -12.11 1.80
CA ARG A 157 12.22 -11.76 0.37
C ARG A 157 13.41 -10.90 -0.04
N LEU A 158 13.72 -9.87 0.73
CA LEU A 158 14.86 -8.99 0.46
C LEU A 158 16.19 -9.74 0.47
N LYS A 159 16.39 -10.66 1.43
CA LYS A 159 17.58 -11.54 1.43
C LYS A 159 17.71 -12.33 0.14
N ARG A 160 16.60 -12.96 -0.30
CA ARG A 160 16.58 -13.73 -1.54
C ARG A 160 16.95 -12.85 -2.75
N TYR A 161 16.28 -11.70 -2.90
CA TYR A 161 16.53 -10.77 -4.00
C TYR A 161 17.99 -10.33 -4.11
N VAL A 162 18.63 -10.03 -2.98
CA VAL A 162 20.04 -9.64 -2.97
C VAL A 162 20.95 -10.84 -3.21
N SER A 163 20.64 -12.02 -2.66
CA SER A 163 21.47 -13.22 -2.83
C SER A 163 21.49 -13.79 -4.25
N GLU A 164 20.47 -13.48 -5.06
CA GLU A 164 20.34 -13.92 -6.45
C GLU A 164 21.14 -13.02 -7.42
N GLN A 165 21.77 -11.96 -6.92
CA GLN A 165 22.42 -10.93 -7.74
C GLN A 165 23.91 -10.80 -7.38
N PRO A 166 24.78 -10.44 -8.35
CA PRO A 166 26.22 -10.30 -8.11
C PRO A 166 26.60 -9.03 -7.33
N VAL A 167 25.65 -8.10 -7.14
CA VAL A 167 25.81 -6.83 -6.43
C VAL A 167 25.06 -6.85 -5.09
N GLY A 168 25.44 -5.97 -4.15
CA GLY A 168 24.74 -5.85 -2.87
C GLY A 168 25.23 -6.76 -1.74
N GLY A 169 26.42 -7.35 -1.84
CA GLY A 169 26.99 -8.22 -0.81
C GLY A 169 26.99 -7.61 0.60
N GLU A 170 27.35 -6.32 0.74
CA GLU A 170 27.32 -5.63 2.04
C GLU A 170 25.90 -5.52 2.61
N LEU A 171 24.90 -5.26 1.76
CA LEU A 171 23.51 -5.23 2.18
C LEU A 171 23.06 -6.64 2.61
N LEU A 172 23.46 -7.69 1.89
CA LEU A 172 23.13 -9.07 2.26
C LEU A 172 23.69 -9.42 3.65
N ASP A 173 24.95 -9.10 3.92
CA ASP A 173 25.58 -9.30 5.23
C ASP A 173 24.82 -8.58 6.35
N TYR A 174 24.44 -7.32 6.09
CA TYR A 174 23.61 -6.55 7.02
C TYR A 174 22.24 -7.20 7.25
N LEU A 175 21.53 -7.61 6.18
CA LEU A 175 20.23 -8.27 6.27
C LEU A 175 20.33 -9.61 7.01
N MET A 176 21.43 -10.34 6.89
CA MET A 176 21.65 -11.60 7.60
C MET A 176 21.64 -11.43 9.12
N MET A 177 22.15 -10.32 9.63
CA MET A 177 22.14 -9.96 11.05
C MET A 177 20.92 -9.15 11.49
N TYR A 178 20.06 -8.74 10.54
CA TYR A 178 18.91 -7.89 10.81
C TYR A 178 17.86 -8.56 11.70
N LYS A 179 17.41 -7.86 12.74
CA LYS A 179 16.34 -8.34 13.63
C LYS A 179 14.96 -7.90 13.11
N PRO A 180 14.09 -8.83 12.67
CA PRO A 180 12.75 -8.48 12.20
C PRO A 180 11.76 -8.26 13.34
N ARG A 181 10.65 -7.54 13.05
CA ARG A 181 9.47 -7.51 13.92
C ARG A 181 8.75 -8.87 13.94
N ASN A 182 7.98 -9.12 15.00
CA ASN A 182 7.32 -10.42 15.22
C ASN A 182 6.05 -10.61 14.37
N GLY A 183 5.28 -9.55 14.17
CA GLY A 183 4.05 -9.53 13.41
C GLY A 183 4.30 -9.18 11.96
N ILE A 184 3.49 -9.77 11.08
CA ILE A 184 3.57 -9.55 9.64
C ILE A 184 2.67 -8.40 9.18
N GLY A 185 1.63 -8.08 9.96
CA GLY A 185 0.67 -7.02 9.65
C GLY A 185 1.17 -5.61 9.97
N LEU A 186 0.41 -4.62 9.47
CA LEU A 186 0.73 -3.20 9.62
C LEU A 186 0.59 -2.71 11.07
N TYR A 187 -0.25 -3.32 11.89
CA TYR A 187 -0.56 -2.85 13.26
C TYR A 187 0.68 -2.65 14.17
N GLN A 188 1.80 -3.31 13.89
CA GLN A 188 3.04 -3.19 14.67
C GLN A 188 3.95 -2.05 14.21
N LEU A 189 3.61 -1.40 13.11
CA LEU A 189 4.32 -0.21 12.64
C LEU A 189 3.76 1.02 13.34
N PRO A 190 4.57 2.08 13.53
CA PRO A 190 4.06 3.38 13.96
C PRO A 190 2.94 3.86 13.05
N ASN A 191 1.82 4.27 13.65
CA ASN A 191 0.58 4.64 12.95
C ASN A 191 0.00 3.54 12.04
N GLY A 192 0.32 2.27 12.31
CA GLY A 192 -0.06 1.13 11.48
C GLY A 192 -1.57 0.89 11.40
N LYS A 193 -2.32 1.23 12.45
CA LYS A 193 -3.79 1.13 12.47
C LYS A 193 -4.43 2.16 11.58
N GLU A 194 -3.97 3.40 11.67
CA GLU A 194 -4.41 4.53 10.83
C GLU A 194 -4.04 4.26 9.37
N TRP A 195 -2.85 3.71 9.14
CA TRP A 195 -2.42 3.30 7.81
C TRP A 195 -3.33 2.23 7.22
N TYR A 196 -3.58 1.15 7.95
CA TYR A 196 -4.50 0.12 7.49
C TYR A 196 -5.92 0.64 7.29
N GLN A 197 -6.41 1.52 8.18
CA GLN A 197 -7.70 2.19 8.01
C GLN A 197 -7.76 3.03 6.71
N SER A 198 -6.70 3.76 6.36
CA SER A 198 -6.67 4.51 5.10
C SER A 198 -6.79 3.60 3.87
N LYS A 199 -6.16 2.41 3.91
CA LYS A 199 -6.25 1.41 2.85
C LYS A 199 -7.65 0.81 2.78
N LEU A 200 -8.26 0.48 3.93
CA LEU A 200 -9.65 0.03 3.98
C LEU A 200 -10.61 1.08 3.41
N ASN A 201 -10.45 2.36 3.76
CA ASN A 201 -11.31 3.42 3.24
C ASN A 201 -11.29 3.49 1.72
N PHE A 202 -10.11 3.30 1.11
CA PHE A 202 -9.95 3.25 -0.33
C PHE A 202 -10.53 1.96 -0.93
N TYR A 203 -9.99 0.79 -0.53
CA TYR A 203 -10.38 -0.47 -1.16
C TYR A 203 -11.86 -0.84 -0.92
N TYR A 204 -12.39 -0.59 0.28
CA TYR A 204 -13.80 -0.83 0.58
C TYR A 204 -14.72 0.34 0.13
N THR A 205 -14.17 1.45 -0.37
CA THR A 205 -14.87 2.67 -0.85
C THR A 205 -15.64 3.46 0.22
N LYS A 206 -15.54 3.09 1.50
CA LYS A 206 -16.26 3.76 2.60
C LYS A 206 -15.46 3.75 3.89
N PRO A 207 -15.54 4.82 4.70
CA PRO A 207 -14.95 4.83 6.03
C PRO A 207 -15.77 3.93 6.97
N VAL A 208 -15.31 2.69 7.14
CA VAL A 208 -15.93 1.70 8.03
C VAL A 208 -14.88 1.12 8.97
N SER A 209 -15.28 0.89 10.22
CA SER A 209 -14.38 0.30 11.20
C SER A 209 -14.00 -1.15 10.82
N PRO A 210 -12.74 -1.58 11.04
CA PRO A 210 -12.30 -2.93 10.70
C PRO A 210 -13.10 -4.01 11.44
N ASN A 211 -13.53 -3.74 12.67
CA ASN A 211 -14.42 -4.64 13.43
C ASN A 211 -15.74 -4.89 12.70
N SER A 212 -16.37 -3.84 12.16
CA SER A 212 -17.63 -3.97 11.44
C SER A 212 -17.45 -4.79 10.16
N LEU A 213 -16.36 -4.56 9.43
CA LEU A 213 -16.03 -5.37 8.25
C LEU A 213 -15.77 -6.83 8.61
N LEU A 214 -15.04 -7.09 9.70
CA LEU A 214 -14.78 -8.45 10.17
C LEU A 214 -16.06 -9.18 10.55
N THR A 215 -16.96 -8.52 11.29
CA THR A 215 -18.27 -9.09 11.62
C THR A 215 -19.07 -9.42 10.36
N GLN A 216 -19.09 -8.53 9.36
CA GLN A 216 -19.77 -8.79 8.09
C GLN A 216 -19.18 -10.00 7.34
N VAL A 217 -17.84 -10.09 7.26
CA VAL A 217 -17.14 -11.21 6.63
C VAL A 217 -17.46 -12.52 7.35
N GLN A 218 -17.38 -12.54 8.68
CA GLN A 218 -17.64 -13.74 9.49
C GLN A 218 -19.10 -14.21 9.40
N GLN A 219 -20.06 -13.29 9.34
CA GLN A 219 -21.47 -13.62 9.12
C GLN A 219 -21.68 -14.29 7.75
N ARG A 220 -21.02 -13.79 6.71
CA ARG A 220 -21.10 -14.41 5.36
C ARG A 220 -20.45 -15.79 5.35
N LEU A 221 -19.29 -15.94 5.99
CA LEU A 221 -18.60 -17.23 6.13
C LEU A 221 -19.41 -18.26 6.91
N ALA A 222 -20.18 -17.85 7.93
CA ALA A 222 -21.00 -18.76 8.73
C ALA A 222 -22.07 -19.51 7.91
N SER A 223 -22.49 -18.94 6.77
CA SER A 223 -23.45 -19.57 5.83
C SER A 223 -22.81 -20.52 4.82
N LYS A 224 -21.47 -20.63 4.81
CA LYS A 224 -20.71 -21.42 3.84
C LYS A 224 -20.26 -22.76 4.46
N PRO A 225 -19.90 -23.76 3.64
CA PRO A 225 -19.30 -24.99 4.13
C PRO A 225 -18.10 -24.68 5.02
N ILE A 226 -17.94 -25.48 6.08
CA ILE A 226 -16.88 -25.29 7.08
C ILE A 226 -15.50 -25.37 6.43
N SER A 227 -15.34 -26.27 5.46
CA SER A 227 -14.11 -26.51 4.72
C SER A 227 -14.40 -26.91 3.27
N VAL A 228 -13.62 -26.38 2.32
CA VAL A 228 -13.70 -26.72 0.90
C VAL A 228 -12.29 -26.87 0.34
N LYS A 229 -12.02 -27.96 -0.37
CA LYS A 229 -10.77 -28.13 -1.11
C LYS A 229 -10.68 -27.11 -2.25
N ALA A 230 -9.91 -26.05 -2.05
CA ALA A 230 -9.64 -25.04 -3.08
C ALA A 230 -8.50 -25.48 -4.01
N ALA A 231 -8.74 -25.39 -5.32
CA ALA A 231 -7.67 -25.54 -6.32
C ALA A 231 -7.03 -24.18 -6.58
N LEU A 232 -6.01 -23.83 -5.80
CA LEU A 232 -5.29 -22.57 -5.98
C LEU A 232 -4.05 -22.77 -6.86
N ASN A 233 -4.14 -22.27 -8.08
CA ASN A 233 -3.01 -22.08 -8.99
C ASN A 233 -2.75 -20.58 -9.22
N SER A 234 -2.81 -19.81 -8.13
CA SER A 234 -2.57 -18.36 -8.21
C SER A 234 -1.14 -18.10 -8.70
N THR A 235 -1.00 -17.17 -9.64
CA THR A 235 0.30 -16.77 -10.20
C THR A 235 0.75 -15.44 -9.60
N GLU A 236 -0.20 -14.57 -9.26
CA GLU A 236 0.03 -13.26 -8.67
C GLU A 236 0.18 -13.33 -7.15
N LEU A 237 0.90 -12.37 -6.55
CA LEU A 237 0.87 -12.18 -5.10
C LEU A 237 -0.32 -11.33 -4.65
N ASN A 238 -0.76 -10.37 -5.49
CA ASN A 238 -1.96 -9.59 -5.25
C ASN A 238 -3.18 -10.37 -5.76
N TYR A 239 -3.76 -11.21 -4.90
CA TYR A 239 -4.90 -12.06 -5.29
C TYR A 239 -6.11 -11.25 -5.76
N ALA A 240 -6.30 -10.02 -5.27
CA ALA A 240 -7.38 -9.16 -5.74
C ALA A 240 -7.21 -8.75 -7.21
N LEU A 241 -5.97 -8.45 -7.61
CA LEU A 241 -5.63 -8.16 -8.99
C LEU A 241 -5.86 -9.38 -9.89
N GLU A 242 -5.48 -10.58 -9.43
CA GLU A 242 -5.70 -11.84 -10.16
C GLU A 242 -7.19 -12.07 -10.45
N VAL A 243 -8.04 -11.95 -9.42
CA VAL A 243 -9.49 -12.13 -9.55
C VAL A 243 -10.09 -11.09 -10.52
N ILE A 244 -9.66 -9.82 -10.43
CA ILE A 244 -10.14 -8.76 -11.33
C ILE A 244 -9.73 -9.05 -12.78
N LYS A 245 -8.47 -9.39 -13.04
CA LYS A 245 -7.97 -9.71 -14.39
C LYS A 245 -8.68 -10.94 -14.99
N ALA A 246 -9.08 -11.90 -14.15
CA ALA A 246 -9.75 -13.12 -14.60
C ALA A 246 -11.26 -12.94 -14.83
N HIS A 247 -11.93 -12.03 -14.11
CA HIS A 247 -13.39 -11.97 -14.07
C HIS A 247 -14.01 -10.64 -14.49
N CYS A 248 -13.22 -9.59 -14.78
CA CYS A 248 -13.73 -8.30 -15.19
C CYS A 248 -13.26 -7.93 -16.60
N ASP A 249 -14.23 -7.74 -17.51
CA ASP A 249 -13.95 -7.46 -18.93
C ASP A 249 -13.34 -6.06 -19.16
N THR A 250 -13.69 -5.10 -18.32
CA THR A 250 -13.25 -3.70 -18.45
C THR A 250 -12.51 -3.26 -17.20
N LEU A 251 -11.20 -3.08 -17.32
CA LEU A 251 -10.33 -2.58 -16.26
C LEU A 251 -10.34 -1.05 -16.26
N LYS A 252 -10.51 -0.44 -15.08
CA LYS A 252 -10.48 1.02 -14.94
C LYS A 252 -9.05 1.49 -14.70
N PRO A 253 -8.52 2.43 -15.51
CA PRO A 253 -7.18 2.99 -15.28
C PRO A 253 -7.06 3.63 -13.90
N GLY A 254 -5.93 3.37 -13.23
CA GLY A 254 -5.54 3.91 -11.94
C GLY A 254 -4.12 4.47 -11.94
N LEU A 255 -3.74 5.12 -10.85
CA LEU A 255 -2.42 5.70 -10.62
C LEU A 255 -1.54 4.82 -9.73
N ASN A 256 -2.14 3.88 -8.99
CA ASN A 256 -1.42 3.02 -8.05
C ASN A 256 -0.64 1.90 -8.74
N TRP A 257 0.69 1.95 -8.70
CA TRP A 257 1.54 0.90 -9.25
C TRP A 257 1.38 -0.43 -8.50
N VAL A 258 1.08 -0.41 -7.20
CA VAL A 258 0.88 -1.64 -6.39
C VAL A 258 -0.28 -2.49 -6.95
N ASP A 259 -1.23 -1.84 -7.61
CA ASP A 259 -2.39 -2.45 -8.24
C ASP A 259 -2.27 -2.48 -9.78
N ASP A 260 -1.04 -2.46 -10.30
CA ASP A 260 -0.74 -2.52 -11.75
C ASP A 260 -1.44 -1.42 -12.56
N TYR A 261 -1.55 -0.22 -11.97
CA TYR A 261 -2.25 0.94 -12.53
C TYR A 261 -3.71 0.65 -12.87
N ILE A 262 -4.36 -0.24 -12.12
CA ILE A 262 -5.80 -0.50 -12.17
C ILE A 262 -6.42 0.03 -10.89
N ASN A 263 -7.44 0.88 -11.03
CA ASN A 263 -8.26 1.30 -9.89
C ASN A 263 -9.17 0.12 -9.51
N LEU A 264 -8.73 -0.71 -8.55
CA LEU A 264 -9.45 -1.92 -8.17
C LEU A 264 -10.90 -1.61 -7.74
N PRO A 265 -11.17 -0.61 -6.87
CA PRO A 265 -12.54 -0.32 -6.45
C PRO A 265 -13.44 0.14 -7.60
N ALA A 266 -12.96 1.01 -8.48
CA ALA A 266 -13.72 1.44 -9.66
C ALA A 266 -13.98 0.29 -10.63
N THR A 267 -12.99 -0.59 -10.80
CA THR A 267 -13.12 -1.77 -11.65
C THR A 267 -14.18 -2.71 -11.10
N VAL A 268 -14.14 -3.04 -9.82
CA VAL A 268 -15.14 -3.92 -9.19
C VAL A 268 -16.52 -3.28 -9.16
N PHE A 269 -16.62 -1.96 -8.99
CA PHE A 269 -17.89 -1.24 -9.01
C PHE A 269 -18.62 -1.42 -10.35
N ASP A 270 -17.92 -1.28 -11.47
CA ASP A 270 -18.48 -1.43 -12.82
C ASP A 270 -18.50 -2.89 -13.33
N CYS A 271 -17.75 -3.78 -12.68
CA CYS A 271 -17.67 -5.19 -13.04
C CYS A 271 -18.92 -5.98 -12.63
N GLN A 272 -19.43 -6.79 -13.55
CA GLN A 272 -20.44 -7.82 -13.27
C GLN A 272 -19.76 -9.08 -12.72
N LEU A 273 -19.21 -8.95 -11.51
CA LEU A 273 -18.43 -10.00 -10.89
C LEU A 273 -19.28 -11.26 -10.65
N ASN A 274 -19.06 -12.31 -11.45
CA ASN A 274 -19.73 -13.59 -11.31
C ASN A 274 -18.73 -14.68 -10.89
N LEU A 275 -18.48 -14.75 -9.58
CA LEU A 275 -17.60 -15.75 -8.99
C LEU A 275 -18.36 -17.05 -8.70
N ALA A 276 -17.69 -18.19 -8.90
CA ALA A 276 -18.20 -19.46 -8.41
C ALA A 276 -18.24 -19.43 -6.86
N GLU A 277 -19.09 -20.26 -6.24
CA GLU A 277 -19.23 -20.27 -4.78
C GLU A 277 -17.92 -20.57 -4.04
N VAL A 278 -17.05 -21.38 -4.63
CA VAL A 278 -15.71 -21.67 -4.10
C VAL A 278 -14.83 -20.42 -4.13
N ASP A 279 -14.84 -19.65 -5.22
CA ASP A 279 -14.05 -18.41 -5.33
C ASP A 279 -14.55 -17.34 -4.36
N LYS A 280 -15.87 -17.24 -4.16
CA LYS A 280 -16.45 -16.37 -3.12
C LYS A 280 -15.96 -16.76 -1.73
N LEU A 281 -15.90 -18.06 -1.42
CA LEU A 281 -15.38 -18.55 -0.15
C LEU A 281 -13.90 -18.23 0.02
N ILE A 282 -13.09 -18.41 -1.03
CA ILE A 282 -11.67 -18.06 -1.01
C ILE A 282 -11.50 -16.57 -0.70
N VAL A 283 -12.18 -15.70 -1.43
CA VAL A 283 -12.12 -14.25 -1.25
C VAL A 283 -12.56 -13.85 0.17
N LEU A 284 -13.66 -14.41 0.69
CA LEU A 284 -14.11 -14.13 2.06
C LEU A 284 -13.12 -14.61 3.13
N ALA A 285 -12.52 -15.80 2.95
CA ALA A 285 -11.52 -16.32 3.88
C ALA A 285 -10.26 -15.45 3.88
N LEU A 286 -9.86 -14.94 2.71
CA LEU A 286 -8.76 -13.98 2.58
C LEU A 286 -9.06 -12.65 3.24
N MET A 287 -10.30 -12.13 3.17
CA MET A 287 -10.72 -10.93 3.90
C MET A 287 -10.65 -11.14 5.43
N GLU A 288 -11.08 -12.30 5.94
CA GLU A 288 -10.97 -12.64 7.36
C GLU A 288 -9.51 -12.64 7.81
N VAL A 289 -8.62 -13.24 7.01
CA VAL A 289 -7.18 -13.27 7.28
C VAL A 289 -6.55 -11.87 7.18
N ASP A 290 -6.92 -11.05 6.20
CA ASP A 290 -6.44 -9.67 6.05
C ASP A 290 -6.74 -8.82 7.28
N LEU A 291 -8.01 -8.80 7.71
CA LEU A 291 -8.45 -8.10 8.92
C LEU A 291 -7.80 -8.69 10.18
N GLY A 292 -7.66 -10.02 10.23
CA GLY A 292 -6.96 -10.71 11.31
C GLY A 292 -5.50 -10.27 11.44
N VAL A 293 -4.76 -10.25 10.33
CA VAL A 293 -3.34 -9.90 10.27
C VAL A 293 -3.10 -8.41 10.53
N HIS A 294 -3.78 -7.53 9.80
CA HIS A 294 -3.46 -6.11 9.79
C HIS A 294 -4.16 -5.31 10.89
N TYR A 295 -5.28 -5.81 11.41
CA TYR A 295 -6.03 -5.12 12.46
C TYR A 295 -6.04 -5.86 13.80
N GLN A 296 -6.35 -7.17 13.83
CA GLN A 296 -6.33 -7.94 15.09
C GLN A 296 -4.91 -8.37 15.51
N GLY A 297 -3.95 -8.24 14.61
CA GLY A 297 -2.55 -8.53 14.86
C GLY A 297 -2.20 -10.01 14.95
N TRP A 298 -2.95 -10.85 14.22
CA TRP A 298 -2.66 -12.26 14.08
C TRP A 298 -1.22 -12.51 13.61
N SER A 299 -0.59 -13.49 14.25
CA SER A 299 0.66 -14.05 13.77
C SER A 299 0.46 -14.81 12.46
N PHE A 300 1.55 -15.05 11.73
CA PHE A 300 1.55 -15.91 10.54
C PHE A 300 0.92 -17.28 10.83
N LYS A 301 1.21 -17.88 11.99
CA LYS A 301 0.66 -19.19 12.38
C LYS A 301 -0.87 -19.14 12.55
N GLN A 302 -1.41 -18.09 13.16
CA GLN A 302 -2.86 -17.93 13.32
C GLN A 302 -3.55 -17.71 11.98
N ALA A 303 -2.97 -16.87 11.12
CA ALA A 303 -3.45 -16.68 9.75
C ALA A 303 -3.47 -18.01 8.98
N LYS A 304 -2.39 -18.80 9.07
CA LYS A 304 -2.27 -20.11 8.40
C LYS A 304 -3.32 -21.10 8.85
N VAL A 305 -3.45 -21.30 10.17
CA VAL A 305 -4.45 -22.23 10.72
C VAL A 305 -5.86 -21.81 10.31
N THR A 306 -6.17 -20.52 10.37
CA THR A 306 -7.49 -20.01 9.98
C THR A 306 -7.76 -20.29 8.50
N LEU A 307 -6.83 -19.93 7.61
CA LEU A 307 -6.99 -20.13 6.18
C LEU A 307 -7.13 -21.62 5.80
N GLN A 308 -6.28 -22.49 6.37
CA GLN A 308 -6.33 -23.93 6.14
C GLN A 308 -7.62 -24.57 6.66
N SER A 309 -8.17 -24.07 7.77
CA SER A 309 -9.44 -24.55 8.30
C SER A 309 -10.64 -24.24 7.40
N ARG A 310 -10.53 -23.22 6.54
CA ARG A 310 -11.58 -22.82 5.58
C ARG A 310 -11.43 -23.50 4.22
N LEU A 311 -10.19 -23.69 3.75
CA LEU A 311 -9.89 -23.96 2.34
C LEU A 311 -9.07 -25.24 2.07
N GLU A 312 -8.77 -26.06 3.09
CA GLU A 312 -8.00 -27.32 2.93
C GLU A 312 -6.67 -27.15 2.17
N LEU A 313 -6.02 -26.01 2.33
CA LEU A 313 -4.80 -25.66 1.62
C LEU A 313 -3.58 -26.44 2.10
N THR A 314 -2.66 -26.72 1.17
CA THR A 314 -1.31 -27.13 1.55
C THR A 314 -0.58 -25.99 2.29
N ASP A 315 0.49 -26.33 2.99
CA ASP A 315 1.32 -25.33 3.68
C ASP A 315 1.90 -24.28 2.71
N GLU A 316 2.27 -24.70 1.49
CA GLU A 316 2.79 -23.81 0.45
C GLU A 316 1.71 -22.85 -0.08
N GLN A 317 0.52 -23.36 -0.38
CA GLN A 317 -0.61 -22.54 -0.85
C GLN A 317 -1.01 -21.51 0.22
N ALA A 318 -1.13 -21.95 1.48
CA ALA A 318 -1.45 -21.06 2.58
C ALA A 318 -0.35 -20.01 2.80
N TYR A 319 0.92 -20.39 2.70
CA TYR A 319 2.04 -19.45 2.79
C TYR A 319 1.96 -18.37 1.72
N LYS A 320 1.79 -18.75 0.44
CA LYS A 320 1.71 -17.81 -0.68
C LYS A 320 0.57 -16.80 -0.50
N LEU A 321 -0.61 -17.27 -0.09
CA LEU A 321 -1.75 -16.39 0.14
C LEU A 321 -1.54 -15.42 1.30
N ILE A 322 -0.98 -15.88 2.43
CA ILE A 322 -0.71 -15.01 3.59
C ILE A 322 0.40 -14.01 3.27
N GLU A 323 1.40 -14.42 2.50
CA GLU A 323 2.42 -13.51 1.97
C GLU A 323 1.77 -12.42 1.10
N GLY A 324 0.86 -12.80 0.19
CA GLY A 324 0.07 -11.87 -0.60
C GLY A 324 -0.72 -10.89 0.27
N ILE A 325 -1.46 -11.37 1.26
CA ILE A 325 -2.18 -10.51 2.22
C ILE A 325 -1.25 -9.53 2.92
N ALA A 326 -0.12 -10.01 3.47
CA ALA A 326 0.81 -9.17 4.20
C ALA A 326 1.41 -8.04 3.34
N LEU A 327 1.63 -8.31 2.04
CA LEU A 327 2.23 -7.37 1.09
C LEU A 327 1.20 -6.46 0.38
N TYR A 328 -0.05 -6.89 0.29
CA TYR A 328 -1.16 -6.15 -0.35
C TYR A 328 -2.33 -5.93 0.63
N PRO A 329 -2.08 -5.26 1.77
CA PRO A 329 -3.08 -5.07 2.81
C PRO A 329 -4.34 -4.39 2.29
N ALA A 330 -5.49 -4.92 2.70
CA ALA A 330 -6.83 -4.47 2.37
C ALA A 330 -7.26 -4.60 0.89
N SER A 331 -6.38 -4.96 -0.06
CA SER A 331 -6.76 -5.01 -1.49
C SER A 331 -7.94 -5.95 -1.73
N ILE A 332 -7.94 -7.10 -1.05
CA ILE A 332 -9.00 -8.11 -1.15
C ILE A 332 -10.37 -7.61 -0.68
N LEU A 333 -10.43 -6.60 0.19
CA LEU A 333 -11.70 -6.04 0.69
C LEU A 333 -12.48 -5.30 -0.40
N THR A 334 -11.87 -5.02 -1.56
CA THR A 334 -12.54 -4.41 -2.71
C THR A 334 -13.77 -5.19 -3.19
N PHE A 335 -13.83 -6.51 -2.96
CA PHE A 335 -14.95 -7.34 -3.39
C PHE A 335 -16.10 -7.39 -2.38
N LEU A 336 -15.90 -6.97 -1.13
CA LEU A 336 -16.90 -7.16 -0.08
C LEU A 336 -18.26 -6.54 -0.45
N PRO A 337 -18.37 -5.37 -1.11
CA PRO A 337 -19.67 -4.83 -1.52
C PRO A 337 -20.42 -5.66 -2.58
N LYS A 338 -19.75 -6.57 -3.30
CA LYS A 338 -20.32 -7.39 -4.40
C LYS A 338 -20.58 -8.85 -4.02
N LEU A 339 -19.95 -9.31 -2.94
CA LEU A 339 -20.25 -10.60 -2.30
C LEU A 339 -21.42 -10.46 -1.33
#